data_AF-A0A961X6Y8-F1
#
_entry.id   AF-A0A961X6Y8-F1
#
_cell.length_a   1.000
_cell.length_b   1.000
_cell.length_c   1.000
_cell.angle_alpha   90.00
_cell.angle_beta   90.00
_cell.angle_gamma   90.00
#
_symmetry.space_group_name_H-M   'P 1'
#
loop_
_entity.id
_entity.type
_entity.pdbx_description
1 polymer ?
#
loop_
_entity_poly.entity_id
_entity_poly.type
_entity_poly.pdbx_seq_one_letter_code
_entity_poly.pdbx_strand_id
1 'polypeptide(L)' 'MSEIEREEIATLEAPYMRKVQLEEARFESGMKMFRVIIREGKRITQIDLDAETAGEWARIMGNWATDQGGQG' A
#
# COMPACT_ATOMS: atom_id res chain seq x y z
N MET A 1 3.46 4.66 20.10
CA MET A 1 2.13 4.90 19.52
C MET A 1 1.51 3.54 19.30
N SER A 2 0.39 3.24 19.94
CA SER A 2 -0.25 1.93 19.82
C SER A 2 -1.31 1.98 18.73
N GLU A 3 -1.32 0.96 17.90
CA GLU A 3 -2.36 0.72 16.90
C GLU A 3 -3.54 0.01 17.58
N ILE A 4 -4.76 0.40 17.22
CA ILE A 4 -5.97 -0.16 17.82
C ILE A 4 -6.72 -1.05 16.82
N GLU A 5 -6.71 -0.67 15.54
CA GLU A 5 -7.54 -1.31 14.51
C GLU A 5 -6.84 -1.32 13.15
N ARG A 6 -7.10 -2.37 12.36
CA ARG A 6 -6.75 -2.46 10.95
C ARG A 6 -7.96 -2.87 10.15
N GLU A 7 -8.18 -2.21 9.03
CA GLU A 7 -9.21 -2.56 8.06
C GLU A 7 -8.52 -2.97 6.76
N GLU A 8 -8.75 -4.19 6.27
CA GLU A 8 -8.24 -4.62 4.97
C GLU A 8 -8.97 -3.87 3.85
N ILE A 9 -8.20 -3.23 2.98
CA ILE A 9 -8.70 -2.52 1.80
C ILE A 9 -8.65 -3.43 0.58
N ALA A 10 -7.50 -4.06 0.34
CA ALA A 10 -7.31 -4.96 -0.80
C ALA A 10 -6.07 -5.85 -0.64
N THR A 11 -6.06 -6.95 -1.39
CA THR A 11 -4.88 -7.79 -1.61
C THR A 11 -4.62 -7.94 -3.10
N LEU A 12 -3.37 -7.71 -3.52
CA LEU A 12 -2.91 -7.79 -4.91
C LEU A 12 -1.84 -8.88 -5.05
N GLU A 13 -1.94 -9.68 -6.10
CA GLU A 13 -0.85 -10.56 -6.54
C GLU A 13 0.13 -9.74 -7.38
N ALA A 14 1.38 -9.69 -6.96
CA ALA A 14 2.46 -9.00 -7.66
C ALA A 14 3.35 -10.01 -8.39
N PRO A 15 4.11 -9.57 -9.41
CA PRO A 15 5.05 -10.43 -10.13
C PRO A 15 6.02 -11.17 -9.18
N TYR A 16 6.46 -12.35 -9.63
CA TYR A 16 7.41 -13.21 -8.91
C TYR A 16 6.87 -13.79 -7.59
N MET A 17 5.59 -14.19 -7.58
CA MET A 17 4.92 -14.82 -6.43
C MET A 17 4.95 -13.95 -5.16
N ARG A 18 4.88 -12.63 -5.35
CA ARG A 18 4.82 -11.64 -4.26
C ARG A 18 3.38 -11.25 -4.01
N LYS A 19 3.08 -10.85 -2.78
CA LYS A 19 1.74 -10.34 -2.42
C LYS A 19 1.88 -8.95 -1.82
N VAL A 20 0.97 -8.06 -2.19
CA VAL A 20 0.81 -6.74 -1.59
C VAL A 20 -0.55 -6.67 -0.92
N GLN A 21 -0.57 -6.44 0.38
CA GLN A 21 -1.80 -6.18 1.12
C GLN A 21 -1.86 -4.70 1.49
N LEU A 22 -3.04 -4.13 1.38
CA LEU A 22 -3.33 -2.72 1.63
C LEU A 22 -4.36 -2.65 2.75
N GLU A 23 -4.05 -1.88 3.79
CA GLU A 23 -4.88 -1.76 5.00
C GLU A 23 -5.00 -0.28 5.41
N GLU A 24 -6.11 0.10 6.05
CA GLU A 24 -6.19 1.33 6.85
C GLU A 24 -5.81 0.98 8.30
N ALA A 25 -4.71 1.54 8.80
CA ALA A 25 -4.27 1.38 10.18
C ALA A 25 -4.71 2.59 11.02
N ARG A 26 -5.41 2.35 12.13
CA ARG A 26 -5.88 3.38 13.06
C ARG A 26 -5.12 3.33 14.38
N PHE A 27 -4.61 4.48 14.80
CA PHE A 27 -3.83 4.64 16.03
C PHE A 27 -4.64 5.33 17.13
N GLU A 28 -4.23 5.14 18.38
CA GLU A 28 -4.85 5.77 19.57
C GLU A 28 -4.94 7.30 19.49
N SER A 29 -4.02 7.95 18.77
CA SER A 29 -4.04 9.40 18.55
C SER A 29 -5.18 9.88 17.64
N GLY A 30 -5.95 8.97 17.04
CA GLY A 30 -6.91 9.28 15.98
C GLY A 30 -6.27 9.39 14.59
N MET A 31 -4.95 9.21 14.49
CA MET A 31 -4.23 9.17 13.22
C MET A 31 -4.62 7.92 12.42
N LYS A 32 -4.84 8.11 11.12
CA LYS A 32 -5.07 7.05 10.15
C LYS A 32 -3.91 7.01 9.17
N MET A 33 -3.39 5.82 8.90
CA MET A 33 -2.32 5.61 7.94
C MET A 33 -2.74 4.55 6.92
N PHE A 34 -2.31 4.73 5.69
CA PHE A 34 -2.42 3.73 4.65
C PHE A 34 -1.24 2.79 4.74
N ARG A 35 -1.50 1.54 5.14
CA ARG A 35 -0.47 0.53 5.33
C ARG A 35 -0.33 -0.34 4.10
N VAL A 36 0.92 -0.52 3.67
CA VAL A 36 1.32 -1.44 2.61
C VAL A 36 2.17 -2.55 3.19
N ILE A 37 1.72 -3.79 3.03
CA ILE A 37 2.43 -5.00 3.47
C ILE A 37 2.85 -5.79 2.24
N ILE A 38 4.16 -5.89 2.02
CA ILE A 38 4.75 -6.68 0.94
C ILE A 38 5.27 -7.99 1.51
N ARG A 39 4.82 -9.11 0.94
CA ARG A 39 5.27 -10.46 1.32
C ARG A 39 6.06 -11.08 0.17
N GLU A 40 7.29 -11.50 0.48
CA GLU A 40 8.20 -12.20 -0.42
C GLU A 40 8.76 -13.44 0.29
N GLY A 41 8.09 -14.58 0.12
CA GLY A 41 8.40 -15.80 0.84
C GLY A 41 8.31 -15.60 2.35
N LYS A 42 9.47 -15.65 3.04
CA LYS A 42 9.56 -15.41 4.49
C LYS A 42 9.80 -13.94 4.86
N ARG A 43 10.13 -13.08 3.89
CA ARG A 43 10.36 -11.66 4.12
C ARG A 43 9.03 -10.91 4.09
N ILE A 44 8.81 -10.09 5.10
CA ILE A 44 7.66 -9.20 5.18
C ILE A 44 8.19 -7.79 5.40
N THR A 45 7.73 -6.85 4.56
CA THR A 45 8.02 -5.43 4.71
C THR A 45 6.69 -4.71 4.88
N GLN A 46 6.61 -3.85 5.90
CA GLN A 46 5.45 -3.02 6.18
C GLN A 46 5.87 -1.56 6.12
N ILE A 47 5.07 -0.74 5.45
CA ILE A 47 5.26 0.71 5.35
C ILE A 47 3.91 1.37 5.61
N ASP A 48 3.89 2.38 6.47
CA ASP A 48 2.72 3.20 6.74
C ASP A 48 2.90 4.56 6.08
N LEU A 49 1.91 4.98 5.30
CA LEU A 49 1.90 6.23 4.57
C LEU A 49 0.79 7.13 5.09
N ASP A 50 1.08 8.42 5.23
CA ASP A 50 0.03 9.41 5.39
C ASP A 50 -0.74 9.62 4.08
N ALA A 51 -1.83 10.38 4.17
CA ALA A 51 -2.71 10.63 3.02
C ALA A 51 -2.00 11.36 1.87
N GLU A 52 -1.06 12.27 2.19
CA GLU A 52 -0.30 13.03 1.20
C GLU A 52 0.61 12.09 0.40
N THR A 53 1.45 11.32 1.10
CA THR A 53 2.40 10.37 0.49
C THR A 53 1.67 9.27 -0.28
N ALA A 54 0.55 8.75 0.25
CA ALA A 54 -0.27 7.76 -0.44
C ALA A 54 -0.87 8.32 -1.74
N GLY A 55 -1.34 9.57 -1.73
CA GLY A 55 -1.85 10.25 -2.92
C GLY A 55 -0.78 10.46 -3.99
N GLU A 56 0.43 10.86 -3.59
CA GLU A 56 1.56 10.97 -4.52
C GLU A 56 1.92 9.62 -5.14
N TRP A 57 1.95 8.55 -4.33
CA TRP A 57 2.29 7.22 -4.82
C TRP A 57 1.26 6.72 -5.84
N ALA A 58 -0.04 6.91 -5.57
CA ALA A 58 -1.11 6.57 -6.48
C ALA A 58 -0.97 7.31 -7.82
N ARG A 59 -0.67 8.61 -7.79
CA ARG A 59 -0.46 9.41 -9.00
C ARG A 59 0.74 8.91 -9.81
N ILE A 60 1.88 8.64 -9.16
CA ILE A 60 3.10 8.16 -9.84
C ILE A 60 2.85 6.81 -10.49
N MET A 61 2.23 5.86 -9.77
CA MET A 61 1.91 4.53 -10.30
C MET A 61 0.90 4.61 -11.46
N GLY A 62 -0.16 5.43 -11.32
CA GLY A 62 -1.17 5.61 -12.35
C GLY A 62 -0.61 6.23 -13.63
N ASN A 63 0.26 7.23 -13.50
CA ASN A 63 0.96 7.83 -14.64
C ASN A 63 1.82 6.79 -15.35
N TRP A 64 2.65 6.03 -14.62
CA TRP A 64 3.49 4.99 -15.21
C TRP A 64 2.66 3.93 -15.95
N ALA A 65 1.57 3.44 -15.36
CA ALA A 65 0.70 2.44 -15.98
C ALA A 65 0.05 2.95 -17.28
N THR A 66 -0.36 4.22 -17.29
CA THR A 66 -0.91 4.88 -18.48
C THR A 66 0.13 4.98 -19.58
N ASP A 67 1.37 5.36 -19.25
CA ASP A 67 2.47 5.47 -20.21
C ASP A 67 2.85 4.12 -20.84
N GLN A 68 2.74 3.02 -20.10
CA GLN A 68 2.95 1.68 -20.66
C GLN A 68 1.83 1.27 -21.64
N GLY A 69 0.59 1.74 -21.42
CA GLY A 69 -0.56 1.49 -22.29
C GLY A 69 -0.61 2.35 -23.56
N GLY A 70 0.23 3.38 -23.66
CA GLY A 70 0.34 4.28 -24.83
C GLY A 70 1.26 3.80 -25.96
N GLN A 71 1.73 2.54 -25.91
CA GLN A 71 2.47 1.87 -26.98
C GLN A 71 1.67 0.69 -27.57
N GLY A 72 0.38 0.92 -27.82
CA GLY A 72 -0.49 0.05 -28.60
C GLY A 72 -0.87 0.71 -29.92
#